data_AF-A0A7R9CB68-F1
#
_entry.id   AF-A0A7R9CB68-F1
#
_cell.length_a   1.000
_cell.length_b   1.000
_cell.length_c   1.000
_cell.angle_alpha   90.00
_cell.angle_beta   90.00
_cell.angle_gamma   90.00
#
_symmetry.space_group_name_H-M   'P 1'
#
loop_
_entity.id
_entity.type
_entity.pdbx_description
1 polymer ?
#
loop_
_entity_poly.entity_id
_entity_poly.type
_entity_poly.pdbx_seq_one_letter_code
_entity_poly.pdbx_strand_id
1 'polypeptide(L)'
;MTISVSQSFINVTKTHFKNEYRREINNDEIFHKIFELLIFDQKIDNQILYANINWKIIDDKFQGVYIPKDNEVIYFTQILNPINNVPKSRNTFLAQNYYPCKNFALSKNANLSISINPFNLRDFNPEVLANTILKDIKVLKTLNVIFNLSFQTNDNIYSTLENYLNDIREIKQRNKHNNSTFVLYDEDEITLYGKVDGANKSTTFLTMEILNYFAQIMEKNLYFFNISKNKLSNNIVEFLLKNNFRILHSNGEYILQNIKNKAQPIVTNRLERNQNVFMGNILLKYSNIENQIDLHKCFCCDYPVYNNLIKAHIYRVADLDKLNDKDLARKLVISGDNGFLFCPNHDKEFEYGLIYFDLESKRFCVNKNKGLSGDILDFIGKRLTRNLIFENEFSQEFIYCVNEHIRRINKN
;
A
#
# COMPACT_ATOMS: atom_id res chain seq x y z
N MET A 1 37.49 -13.92 12.88
CA MET A 1 36.05 -14.04 12.52
C MET A 1 35.86 -13.41 11.14
N THR A 2 35.08 -14.01 10.24
CA THR A 2 34.83 -13.41 8.91
C THR A 2 33.55 -12.59 8.92
N ILE A 3 33.59 -11.40 8.34
CA ILE A 3 32.43 -10.53 8.15
C ILE A 3 32.37 -10.12 6.69
N SER A 4 31.24 -10.40 6.04
CA SER A 4 31.03 -10.05 4.64
C SER A 4 30.25 -8.74 4.54
N VAL A 5 30.83 -7.72 3.91
CA VAL A 5 30.24 -6.38 3.75
C VAL A 5 29.73 -6.23 2.32
N SER A 6 28.50 -5.76 2.16
CA SER A 6 27.96 -5.49 0.83
C SER A 6 28.72 -4.36 0.15
N GLN A 7 29.12 -4.58 -1.11
CA GLN A 7 29.65 -3.52 -1.99
C GLN A 7 28.65 -2.37 -2.18
N SER A 8 27.34 -2.67 -2.18
CA SER A 8 26.29 -1.66 -2.30
C SER A 8 26.25 -0.72 -1.09
N PHE A 9 26.43 -1.24 0.12
CA PHE A 9 26.56 -0.42 1.33
C PHE A 9 27.80 0.47 1.29
N ILE A 10 28.96 -0.08 0.90
CA ILE A 10 30.21 0.67 0.78
C ILE A 10 30.05 1.83 -0.20
N ASN A 11 29.49 1.57 -1.39
CA ASN A 11 29.30 2.57 -2.43
C ASN A 11 28.36 3.68 -1.96
N VAL A 12 27.21 3.33 -1.39
CA VAL A 12 26.23 4.30 -0.87
C VAL A 12 26.85 5.19 0.22
N THR A 13 27.59 4.59 1.14
CA THR A 13 28.27 5.32 2.22
C THR A 13 29.32 6.30 1.66
N LYS A 14 30.18 5.85 0.73
CA LYS A 14 31.18 6.74 0.09
C LYS A 14 30.53 7.89 -0.67
N THR A 15 29.50 7.61 -1.47
CA THR A 15 28.77 8.65 -2.21
C THR A 15 28.13 9.66 -1.24
N HIS A 16 27.56 9.20 -0.13
CA HIS A 16 26.99 10.07 0.87
C HIS A 16 28.05 11.01 1.48
N PHE A 17 29.20 10.47 1.93
CA PHE A 17 30.26 11.28 2.51
C PHE A 17 30.84 12.30 1.53
N LYS A 18 31.03 11.90 0.27
CA LYS A 18 31.48 12.80 -0.79
C LYS A 18 30.51 13.96 -1.02
N ASN A 19 29.22 13.68 -1.11
CA ASN A 19 28.23 14.69 -1.47
C ASN A 19 27.86 15.62 -0.31
N GLU A 20 27.82 15.08 0.91
CA GLU A 20 27.18 15.76 2.05
C GLU A 20 28.21 16.34 3.03
N TYR A 21 29.32 15.63 3.21
CA TYR A 21 30.41 16.04 4.10
C TYR A 21 31.61 16.60 3.31
N ARG A 22 31.55 16.56 1.97
CA ARG A 22 32.65 16.97 1.07
C ARG A 22 33.97 16.27 1.44
N ARG A 23 33.87 15.03 1.91
CA ARG A 23 35.00 14.22 2.40
C ARG A 23 34.99 12.85 1.75
N GLU A 24 36.15 12.38 1.32
CA GLU A 24 36.31 10.98 0.91
C GLU A 24 36.58 10.10 2.13
N ILE A 25 36.01 8.91 2.13
CA ILE A 25 36.25 7.90 3.16
C ILE A 25 36.73 6.60 2.50
N ASN A 26 37.66 5.92 3.13
CA ASN A 26 38.15 4.64 2.63
C ASN A 26 37.34 3.46 3.22
N ASN A 27 37.64 2.23 2.78
CA ASN A 27 36.94 1.04 3.27
C ASN A 27 37.27 0.73 4.73
N ASP A 28 38.49 0.99 5.17
CA ASP A 28 38.95 0.69 6.53
C ASP A 28 38.19 1.54 7.56
N GLU A 29 37.95 2.82 7.27
CA GLU A 29 37.10 3.69 8.10
C GLU A 29 35.66 3.17 8.21
N ILE A 30 35.09 2.66 7.11
CA ILE A 30 33.75 2.05 7.09
C ILE A 30 33.74 0.79 7.96
N PHE A 31 34.73 -0.08 7.78
CA PHE A 31 34.83 -1.34 8.52
C PHE A 31 35.05 -1.11 10.01
N HIS A 32 35.85 -0.11 10.39
CA HIS A 32 36.03 0.28 11.78
C HIS A 32 34.70 0.74 12.40
N LYS A 33 33.88 1.51 11.67
CA LYS A 33 32.54 1.90 12.17
C LYS A 33 31.59 0.73 12.29
N ILE A 34 31.58 -0.19 11.33
CA ILE A 34 30.81 -1.44 11.44
C ILE A 34 31.26 -2.22 12.68
N PHE A 35 32.57 -2.34 12.91
CA PHE A 35 33.12 -3.05 14.05
C PHE A 35 32.67 -2.45 15.40
N GLU A 36 32.77 -1.13 15.55
CA GLU A 36 32.25 -0.41 16.73
C GLU A 36 30.76 -0.72 16.97
N LEU A 37 29.95 -0.67 15.91
CA LEU A 37 28.53 -0.99 15.98
C LEU A 37 28.27 -2.45 16.39
N LEU A 38 29.00 -3.40 15.82
CA LEU A 38 28.79 -4.83 16.10
C LEU A 38 29.23 -5.21 17.52
N ILE A 39 30.23 -4.54 18.09
CA ILE A 39 30.54 -4.67 19.52
C ILE A 39 29.39 -4.11 20.36
N PHE A 40 28.87 -2.92 20.02
CA PHE A 40 27.76 -2.31 20.74
C PHE A 40 26.51 -3.20 20.71
N ASP A 41 26.19 -3.77 19.55
CA ASP A 41 25.07 -4.71 19.35
C ASP A 41 25.35 -6.12 19.90
N GLN A 42 26.51 -6.33 20.55
CA GLN A 42 26.93 -7.61 21.13
C GLN A 42 26.99 -8.77 20.12
N LYS A 43 27.24 -8.46 18.84
CA LYS A 43 27.46 -9.44 17.76
C LYS A 43 28.92 -9.88 17.68
N ILE A 44 29.82 -9.07 18.24
CA ILE A 44 31.24 -9.40 18.40
C ILE A 44 31.59 -9.19 19.86
N ASP A 45 32.32 -10.15 20.44
CA ASP A 45 32.88 -10.03 21.78
C ASP A 45 33.82 -8.81 21.86
N ASN A 46 33.67 -7.99 22.90
CA ASN A 46 34.47 -6.77 23.08
C ASN A 46 35.97 -7.05 23.30
N GLN A 47 36.36 -8.30 23.54
CA GLN A 47 37.76 -8.74 23.64
C GLN A 47 38.40 -9.01 22.27
N ILE A 48 37.61 -9.21 21.21
CA ILE A 48 38.13 -9.41 19.86
C ILE A 48 38.67 -8.07 19.35
N LEU A 49 39.90 -8.05 18.83
CA LEU A 49 40.47 -6.83 18.23
C LEU A 49 40.07 -6.72 16.76
N TYR A 50 40.00 -5.48 16.25
CA TYR A 50 39.67 -5.20 14.84
C TYR A 50 40.56 -5.98 13.86
N ALA A 51 41.86 -6.11 14.16
CA ALA A 51 42.83 -6.85 13.35
C ALA A 51 42.54 -8.36 13.24
N ASN A 52 41.71 -8.92 14.13
CA ASN A 52 41.29 -10.33 14.10
C ASN A 52 40.04 -10.57 13.23
N ILE A 53 39.48 -9.51 12.63
CA ILE A 53 38.36 -9.61 11.70
C ILE A 53 38.87 -9.75 10.27
N ASN A 54 38.43 -10.81 9.60
CA ASN A 54 38.64 -11.02 8.17
C ASN A 54 37.47 -10.38 7.40
N TRP A 55 37.70 -9.18 6.89
CA TRP A 55 36.71 -8.44 6.11
C TRP A 55 36.67 -8.94 4.66
N LYS A 56 35.49 -9.37 4.22
CA LYS A 56 35.25 -9.77 2.82
C LYS A 56 34.24 -8.84 2.19
N ILE A 57 34.54 -8.28 1.02
CA ILE A 57 33.55 -7.53 0.25
C ILE A 57 32.80 -8.52 -0.66
N ILE A 58 31.48 -8.41 -0.69
CA ILE A 58 30.60 -9.25 -1.53
C ILE A 58 29.78 -8.38 -2.49
N ASP A 59 29.62 -8.84 -3.72
CA ASP A 59 28.88 -8.15 -4.79
C ASP A 59 27.37 -8.44 -4.72
N ASP A 60 26.80 -8.24 -3.53
CA ASP A 60 25.37 -8.42 -3.27
C ASP A 60 24.72 -7.06 -3.01
N LYS A 61 23.52 -6.87 -3.57
CA LYS A 61 22.80 -5.58 -3.55
C LYS A 61 21.92 -5.44 -2.31
N PHE A 62 22.52 -5.21 -1.14
CA PHE A 62 21.79 -4.90 0.10
C PHE A 62 22.56 -3.87 0.95
N GLN A 63 21.94 -3.34 1.99
CA GLN A 63 22.53 -2.27 2.82
C GLN A 63 22.95 -2.83 4.19
N GLY A 64 24.05 -3.58 4.26
CA GLY A 64 24.41 -4.25 5.51
C GLY A 64 25.63 -5.17 5.44
N VAL A 65 25.68 -6.08 6.41
CA VAL A 65 26.67 -7.16 6.50
C VAL A 65 26.03 -8.53 6.65
N TYR A 66 26.80 -9.57 6.32
CA TYR A 66 26.51 -10.96 6.62
C TYR A 66 27.62 -11.52 7.50
N ILE A 67 27.23 -12.18 8.59
CA ILE A 67 28.11 -12.85 9.53
C ILE A 67 27.92 -14.36 9.36
N PRO A 68 28.79 -15.05 8.59
CA PRO A 68 28.60 -16.46 8.27
C PRO A 68 28.62 -17.37 9.49
N LYS A 69 29.42 -17.02 10.51
CA LYS A 69 29.55 -17.80 11.75
C LYS A 69 28.20 -17.92 12.47
N ASP A 70 27.45 -16.83 12.52
CA ASP A 70 26.18 -16.74 13.24
C ASP A 70 24.98 -16.92 12.31
N ASN A 71 25.25 -17.12 11.02
CA ASN A 71 24.28 -17.19 9.94
C ASN A 71 23.25 -16.06 10.00
N GLU A 72 23.74 -14.82 10.14
CA GLU A 72 22.91 -13.63 10.34
C GLU A 72 23.26 -12.54 9.32
N VAL A 73 22.23 -11.95 8.73
CA VAL A 73 22.30 -10.74 7.92
C VAL A 73 21.83 -9.57 8.77
N ILE A 74 22.64 -8.53 8.85
CA ILE A 74 22.31 -7.31 9.59
C ILE A 74 22.07 -6.20 8.58
N TYR A 75 20.83 -5.71 8.53
CA TYR A 75 20.45 -4.54 7.76
C TYR A 75 20.80 -3.26 8.53
N PHE A 76 21.49 -2.33 7.88
CA PHE A 76 21.78 -1.00 8.40
C PHE A 76 20.81 0.03 7.83
N THR A 77 20.20 0.84 8.70
CA THR A 77 19.34 1.95 8.26
C THR A 77 20.08 2.93 7.34
N GLN A 78 19.32 3.80 6.69
CA GLN A 78 19.92 4.93 5.95
C GLN A 78 20.72 5.84 6.90
N ILE A 79 21.84 6.39 6.41
CA ILE A 79 22.61 7.43 7.10
C ILE A 79 21.71 8.66 7.33
N LEU A 80 21.61 9.11 8.58
CA LEU A 80 20.86 10.30 8.97
C LEU A 80 21.45 11.57 8.36
N ASN A 81 20.65 12.63 8.27
CA ASN A 81 21.14 13.94 7.85
C ASN A 81 22.08 14.51 8.93
N PRO A 82 23.30 14.96 8.59
CA PRO A 82 24.28 15.48 9.56
C PRO A 82 23.82 16.71 10.34
N ILE A 83 22.88 17.49 9.80
CA ILE A 83 22.51 18.79 10.38
C ILE A 83 21.50 18.62 11.50
N ASN A 84 20.54 17.71 11.34
CA ASN A 84 19.39 17.59 12.23
C ASN A 84 19.14 16.15 12.70
N ASN A 85 20.00 15.19 12.34
CA ASN A 85 19.90 13.78 12.71
C ASN A 85 18.54 13.14 12.37
N VAL A 86 17.86 13.64 11.34
CA VAL A 86 16.61 13.03 10.85
C VAL A 86 16.85 12.24 9.56
N PRO A 87 16.02 11.22 9.29
CA PRO A 87 16.08 10.48 8.03
C PRO A 87 15.84 11.38 6.80
N LYS A 88 16.67 11.22 5.77
CA LYS A 88 16.58 12.02 4.53
C LYS A 88 15.33 11.73 3.72
N SER A 89 14.93 10.46 3.69
CA SER A 89 13.66 10.04 3.11
C SER A 89 13.02 8.97 3.98
N ARG A 90 11.72 9.16 4.23
CA ARG A 90 10.91 8.29 5.09
C ARG A 90 10.91 6.85 4.55
N ASN A 91 10.83 6.69 3.23
CA ASN A 91 10.73 5.39 2.59
C ASN A 91 12.09 4.67 2.49
N THR A 92 13.19 5.41 2.34
CA THR A 92 14.54 4.83 2.24
C THR A 92 15.12 4.46 3.60
N PHE A 93 14.58 5.01 4.69
CA PHE A 93 15.12 4.76 6.02
C PHE A 93 15.01 3.29 6.44
N LEU A 94 13.87 2.65 6.13
CA LEU A 94 13.61 1.22 6.37
C LEU A 94 12.97 0.53 5.15
N ALA A 95 11.75 0.94 4.77
CA ALA A 95 10.90 0.17 3.85
C ALA A 95 11.55 -0.23 2.51
N GLN A 96 12.23 0.69 1.82
CA GLN A 96 12.81 0.41 0.50
C GLN A 96 14.07 -0.48 0.57
N ASN A 97 14.87 -0.34 1.63
CA ASN A 97 16.16 -1.02 1.76
C ASN A 97 16.07 -2.32 2.56
N TYR A 98 14.97 -2.55 3.27
CA TYR A 98 14.67 -3.80 3.96
C TYR A 98 14.56 -4.99 2.99
N TYR A 99 13.81 -4.84 1.90
CA TYR A 99 13.48 -5.96 1.01
C TYR A 99 14.70 -6.61 0.33
N PRO A 100 15.68 -5.86 -0.21
CA PRO A 100 16.91 -6.45 -0.69
C PRO A 100 17.68 -7.25 0.38
N CYS A 101 17.74 -6.75 1.62
CA CYS A 101 18.36 -7.46 2.74
C CYS A 101 17.61 -8.76 3.07
N LYS A 102 16.28 -8.72 3.10
CA LYS A 102 15.43 -9.89 3.32
C LYS A 102 15.64 -10.97 2.26
N ASN A 103 15.69 -10.60 0.98
CA ASN A 103 15.94 -11.57 -0.09
C ASN A 103 17.32 -12.21 0.01
N PHE A 104 18.33 -11.42 0.38
CA PHE A 104 19.67 -11.95 0.61
C PHE A 104 19.70 -12.91 1.81
N ALA A 105 19.05 -12.56 2.93
CA ALA A 105 18.92 -13.45 4.08
C ALA A 105 18.21 -14.77 3.72
N LEU A 106 17.11 -14.70 2.97
CA LEU A 106 16.39 -15.89 2.49
C LEU A 106 17.25 -16.76 1.56
N SER A 107 18.04 -16.17 0.66
CA SER A 107 18.91 -16.94 -0.25
C SER A 107 20.07 -17.64 0.47
N LYS A 108 20.43 -17.16 1.66
CA LYS A 108 21.42 -17.78 2.56
C LYS A 108 20.81 -18.66 3.64
N ASN A 109 19.48 -18.74 3.72
CA ASN A 109 18.77 -19.34 4.86
C ASN A 109 19.28 -18.77 6.21
N ALA A 110 19.49 -17.45 6.25
CA ALA A 110 20.05 -16.71 7.36
C ALA A 110 18.97 -15.93 8.12
N ASN A 111 19.24 -15.66 9.40
CA ASN A 111 18.42 -14.74 10.20
C ASN A 111 18.61 -13.30 9.69
N LEU A 112 17.60 -12.45 9.87
CA LEU A 112 17.65 -11.04 9.54
C LEU A 112 17.41 -10.20 10.80
N SER A 113 18.35 -9.31 11.09
CA SER A 113 18.20 -8.28 12.12
C SER A 113 18.43 -6.89 11.54
N ILE A 114 18.06 -5.86 12.31
CA ILE A 114 18.20 -4.46 11.94
C ILE A 114 19.03 -3.72 12.99
N SER A 115 20.02 -2.97 12.54
CA SER A 115 20.80 -2.03 13.34
C SER A 115 20.72 -0.63 12.72
N ILE A 116 21.02 0.39 13.53
CA ILE A 116 21.21 1.74 12.99
C ILE A 116 22.42 1.74 12.06
N ASN A 117 22.49 2.72 11.17
CA ASN A 117 23.70 2.93 10.39
C ASN A 117 24.93 3.10 11.31
N PRO A 118 26.07 2.42 11.04
CA PRO A 118 27.27 2.52 11.86
C PRO A 118 27.77 3.95 12.12
N PHE A 119 27.52 4.88 11.19
CA PHE A 119 27.93 6.28 11.32
C PHE A 119 26.99 7.12 12.19
N ASN A 120 25.87 6.56 12.65
CA ASN A 120 24.88 7.26 13.48
C ASN A 120 24.75 6.68 14.89
N LEU A 121 25.61 5.74 15.28
CA LEU A 121 25.54 5.06 16.59
C LEU A 121 25.45 6.01 17.78
N ARG A 122 26.14 7.16 17.74
CA ARG A 122 26.17 8.14 18.84
C ARG A 122 25.09 9.21 18.77
N ASP A 123 24.49 9.39 17.59
CA ASP A 123 23.63 10.54 17.29
C ASP A 123 22.16 10.14 17.13
N PHE A 124 21.86 8.84 17.18
CA PHE A 124 20.52 8.34 16.96
C PHE A 124 19.61 8.60 18.16
N ASN A 125 18.53 9.33 17.90
CA ASN A 125 17.41 9.48 18.83
C ASN A 125 16.14 8.90 18.19
N PRO A 126 15.55 7.82 18.71
CA PRO A 126 14.32 7.25 18.17
C PRO A 126 13.09 8.16 18.35
N GLU A 127 13.11 9.10 19.31
CA GLU A 127 11.97 9.97 19.61
C GLU A 127 11.67 11.00 18.51
N VAL A 128 12.66 11.31 17.66
CA VAL A 128 12.50 12.27 16.55
C VAL A 128 12.04 11.61 15.25
N LEU A 129 11.78 10.29 15.26
CA LEU A 129 11.35 9.57 14.07
C LEU A 129 9.92 9.94 13.66
N ALA A 130 9.72 10.12 12.36
CA ALA A 130 8.39 10.39 11.80
C ALA A 130 7.45 9.19 12.00
N ASN A 131 6.14 9.45 12.22
CA ASN A 131 5.11 8.42 12.42
C ASN A 131 5.10 7.34 11.33
N THR A 132 5.44 7.67 10.08
CA THR A 132 5.54 6.68 8.98
C THR A 132 6.63 5.64 9.23
N ILE A 133 7.75 6.06 9.82
CA ILE A 133 8.88 5.20 10.16
C ILE A 133 8.53 4.36 11.40
N LEU A 134 7.94 4.98 12.42
CA LEU A 134 7.46 4.25 13.61
C LEU A 134 6.46 3.14 13.22
N LYS A 135 5.54 3.44 12.28
CA LYS A 135 4.65 2.44 11.68
C LYS A 135 5.41 1.31 10.97
N ASP A 136 6.45 1.61 10.19
CA ASP A 136 7.27 0.57 9.55
C ASP A 136 8.02 -0.30 10.58
N ILE A 137 8.57 0.31 11.65
CA ILE A 137 9.22 -0.40 12.76
C ILE A 137 8.23 -1.35 13.43
N LYS A 138 7.03 -0.85 13.74
CA LYS A 138 5.96 -1.63 14.36
C LYS A 138 5.51 -2.79 13.49
N VAL A 139 5.38 -2.58 12.17
CA VAL A 139 5.13 -3.67 11.20
C VAL A 139 6.21 -4.73 11.29
N LEU A 140 7.48 -4.34 11.19
CA LEU A 140 8.61 -5.27 11.18
C LEU A 140 8.74 -6.04 12.50
N LYS A 141 8.55 -5.39 13.65
CA LYS A 141 8.49 -6.07 14.95
C LYS A 141 7.35 -7.08 15.03
N THR A 142 6.17 -6.74 14.49
CA THR A 142 5.03 -7.67 14.44
C THR A 142 5.33 -8.89 13.56
N LEU A 143 6.14 -8.70 12.51
CA LEU A 143 6.65 -9.77 11.65
C LEU A 143 7.86 -10.51 12.25
N ASN A 144 8.14 -10.34 13.54
CA ASN A 144 9.26 -10.95 14.28
C ASN A 144 10.64 -10.61 13.72
N VAL A 145 10.81 -9.46 13.09
CA VAL A 145 12.14 -8.96 12.70
C VAL A 145 12.85 -8.44 13.94
N ILE A 146 14.10 -8.87 14.15
CA ILE A 146 14.90 -8.52 15.32
C ILE A 146 15.50 -7.13 15.13
N PHE A 147 15.37 -6.29 16.16
CA PHE A 147 16.01 -4.98 16.25
C PHE A 147 17.13 -5.07 17.27
N ASN A 148 18.36 -4.81 16.85
CA ASN A 148 19.54 -4.86 17.70
C ASN A 148 19.57 -3.65 18.66
N LEU A 149 20.47 -3.69 19.66
CA LEU A 149 20.56 -2.68 20.73
C LEU A 149 20.65 -1.25 20.20
N SER A 150 21.41 -1.05 19.12
CA SER A 150 21.62 0.25 18.48
C SER A 150 20.37 0.86 17.86
N PHE A 151 19.30 0.08 17.69
CA PHE A 151 18.07 0.50 17.05
C PHE A 151 16.82 0.04 17.81
N GLN A 152 16.90 -0.02 19.14
CA GLN A 152 15.72 -0.26 19.97
C GLN A 152 14.80 0.97 20.02
N THR A 153 13.51 0.72 19.89
CA THR A 153 12.45 1.72 20.09
C THR A 153 11.42 1.20 21.08
N ASN A 154 10.71 2.10 21.77
CA ASN A 154 9.65 1.76 22.71
C ASN A 154 8.33 1.32 22.04
N ASP A 155 8.29 1.22 20.71
CA ASP A 155 7.08 0.85 19.98
C ASP A 155 6.69 -0.61 20.25
N ASN A 156 5.43 -0.82 20.64
CA ASN A 156 4.79 -2.12 20.77
C ASN A 156 4.36 -2.67 19.40
N ILE A 157 4.29 -3.99 19.25
CA ILE A 157 3.77 -4.67 18.06
C ILE A 157 2.27 -4.37 17.80
N TYR A 158 1.80 -4.65 16.60
CA TYR A 158 0.36 -4.69 16.31
C TYR A 158 -0.26 -5.97 16.87
N SER A 159 -1.14 -5.83 17.85
CA SER A 159 -1.92 -6.95 18.40
C SER A 159 -3.09 -7.38 17.52
N THR A 160 -3.61 -6.48 16.66
CA THR A 160 -4.75 -6.74 15.78
C THR A 160 -4.58 -6.05 14.43
N LEU A 161 -5.26 -6.57 13.40
CA LEU A 161 -5.35 -5.93 12.08
C LEU A 161 -5.95 -4.52 12.18
N GLU A 162 -6.97 -4.32 13.02
CA GLU A 162 -7.64 -3.03 13.18
C GLU A 162 -6.69 -1.94 13.70
N ASN A 163 -5.79 -2.29 14.63
CA ASN A 163 -4.77 -1.37 15.12
C ASN A 163 -3.81 -0.93 14.00
N TYR A 164 -3.44 -1.85 13.11
CA TYR A 164 -2.63 -1.52 11.93
C TYR A 164 -3.38 -0.60 10.96
N LEU A 165 -4.65 -0.90 10.68
CA LEU A 165 -5.47 -0.11 9.76
C LEU A 165 -5.81 1.29 10.30
N ASN A 166 -5.89 1.45 11.62
CA ASN A 166 -6.01 2.77 12.27
C ASN A 166 -4.75 3.62 12.03
N ASP A 167 -3.56 3.08 12.24
CA ASP A 167 -2.30 3.82 12.00
C ASP A 167 -2.17 4.24 10.52
N ILE A 168 -2.53 3.37 9.57
CA ILE A 168 -2.55 3.74 8.13
C ILE A 168 -3.51 4.91 7.90
N ARG A 169 -4.73 4.85 8.47
CA ARG A 169 -5.74 5.89 8.30
C ARG A 169 -5.24 7.24 8.80
N GLU A 170 -4.66 7.28 9.99
CA GLU A 170 -4.12 8.52 10.57
C GLU A 170 -3.00 9.11 9.70
N ILE A 171 -2.09 8.27 9.22
CA ILE A 171 -1.00 8.68 8.32
C ILE A 171 -1.57 9.26 7.01
N LYS A 172 -2.64 8.67 6.46
CA LYS A 172 -3.28 9.13 5.23
C LYS A 172 -4.07 10.42 5.39
N GLN A 173 -4.75 10.61 6.52
CA GLN A 173 -5.43 11.88 6.79
C GLN A 173 -4.49 13.08 6.74
N ARG A 174 -3.21 12.87 7.09
CA ARG A 174 -2.14 13.88 6.98
C ARG A 174 -1.57 14.01 5.56
N ASN A 175 -1.71 12.97 4.70
CA ASN A 175 -1.19 12.93 3.33
C ASN A 175 -2.31 12.64 2.32
N LYS A 176 -3.31 13.54 2.24
CA LYS A 176 -4.58 13.35 1.52
C LYS A 176 -4.46 13.02 0.02
N HIS A 177 -3.30 13.28 -0.59
CA HIS A 177 -3.06 13.08 -2.02
C HIS A 177 -2.33 11.77 -2.36
N ASN A 178 -1.99 10.93 -1.37
CA ASN A 178 -1.31 9.65 -1.61
C ASN A 178 -2.24 8.45 -1.36
N ASN A 179 -3.03 8.10 -2.38
CA ASN A 179 -3.98 6.98 -2.35
C ASN A 179 -3.32 5.68 -2.90
N SER A 180 -2.17 5.32 -2.35
CA SER A 180 -1.34 4.23 -2.88
C SER A 180 -1.81 2.82 -2.51
N THR A 181 -2.61 2.68 -1.46
CA THR A 181 -3.07 1.39 -0.94
C THR A 181 -4.48 1.52 -0.37
N PHE A 182 -5.32 0.49 -0.49
CA PHE A 182 -6.60 0.38 0.20
C PHE A 182 -6.72 -1.05 0.72
N VAL A 183 -7.18 -1.21 1.95
CA VAL A 183 -7.41 -2.52 2.53
C VAL A 183 -8.88 -2.59 2.90
N LEU A 184 -9.59 -3.54 2.33
CA LEU A 184 -10.91 -3.94 2.78
C LEU A 184 -10.78 -5.30 3.44
N TYR A 185 -11.53 -5.52 4.51
CA TYR A 185 -11.61 -6.83 5.13
C TYR A 185 -13.04 -7.07 5.64
N ASP A 186 -13.47 -8.31 5.57
CA ASP A 186 -14.76 -8.78 6.07
C ASP A 186 -14.58 -10.09 6.85
N GLU A 187 -15.63 -10.90 6.98
CA GLU A 187 -15.62 -12.17 7.71
C GLU A 187 -14.77 -13.26 7.06
N ASP A 188 -14.59 -13.25 5.74
CA ASP A 188 -13.96 -14.35 4.99
C ASP A 188 -12.61 -13.96 4.37
N GLU A 189 -12.38 -12.66 4.13
CA GLU A 189 -11.27 -12.22 3.32
C GLU A 189 -10.69 -10.84 3.70
N ILE A 190 -9.48 -10.62 3.20
CA ILE A 190 -8.77 -9.35 3.21
C ILE A 190 -8.36 -9.05 1.77
N THR A 191 -8.83 -7.93 1.22
CA THR A 191 -8.49 -7.47 -0.13
C THR A 191 -7.62 -6.22 -0.06
N LEU A 192 -6.41 -6.31 -0.61
CA LEU A 192 -5.47 -5.20 -0.79
C LEU A 192 -5.57 -4.66 -2.22
N TYR A 193 -5.94 -3.40 -2.37
CA TYR A 193 -5.79 -2.63 -3.60
C TYR A 193 -4.52 -1.81 -3.49
N GLY A 194 -3.51 -2.01 -4.34
CA GLY A 194 -2.22 -1.35 -4.16
C GLY A 194 -1.50 -1.01 -5.45
N LYS A 195 -0.68 0.05 -5.39
CA LYS A 195 0.31 0.40 -6.42
C LYS A 195 1.62 -0.31 -6.10
N VAL A 196 2.18 -1.04 -7.07
CA VAL A 196 3.46 -1.78 -6.92
C VAL A 196 4.60 -1.16 -7.71
N ASP A 197 4.41 0.08 -8.17
CA ASP A 197 5.36 0.88 -8.93
C ASP A 197 5.79 2.15 -8.18
N GLY A 198 6.88 2.76 -8.66
CA GLY A 198 7.43 4.00 -8.14
C GLY A 198 7.73 3.97 -6.63
N ALA A 199 7.49 5.10 -5.97
CA ALA A 199 7.78 5.29 -4.54
C ALA A 199 6.87 4.48 -3.59
N ASN A 200 5.76 3.93 -4.11
CA ASN A 200 4.76 3.22 -3.30
C ASN A 200 5.06 1.74 -3.13
N LYS A 201 5.85 1.15 -4.03
CA LYS A 201 6.18 -0.28 -4.05
C LYS A 201 6.59 -0.84 -2.69
N SER A 202 7.52 -0.17 -2.00
CA SER A 202 8.04 -0.64 -0.71
C SER A 202 6.98 -0.66 0.38
N THR A 203 6.15 0.38 0.44
CA THR A 203 5.06 0.48 1.41
C THR A 203 4.02 -0.59 1.15
N THR A 204 3.64 -0.78 -0.12
CA THR A 204 2.69 -1.83 -0.51
C THR A 204 3.23 -3.22 -0.17
N PHE A 205 4.52 -3.49 -0.35
CA PHE A 205 5.12 -4.78 0.01
C PHE A 205 5.11 -5.04 1.52
N LEU A 206 5.47 -4.05 2.34
CA LEU A 206 5.33 -4.16 3.79
C LEU A 206 3.88 -4.38 4.21
N THR A 207 2.93 -3.69 3.55
CA THR A 207 1.50 -3.94 3.74
C THR A 207 1.12 -5.38 3.38
N MET A 208 1.62 -5.92 2.27
CA MET A 208 1.34 -7.31 1.89
C MET A 208 1.81 -8.30 2.97
N GLU A 209 3.01 -8.11 3.51
CA GLU A 209 3.57 -9.03 4.52
C GLU A 209 2.77 -9.02 5.83
N ILE A 210 2.42 -7.84 6.34
CA ILE A 210 1.64 -7.73 7.59
C ILE A 210 0.20 -8.21 7.41
N LEU A 211 -0.41 -8.00 6.24
CA LEU A 211 -1.72 -8.56 5.95
C LEU A 211 -1.66 -10.09 5.84
N ASN A 212 -0.60 -10.65 5.25
CA ASN A 212 -0.42 -12.11 5.23
C ASN A 212 -0.27 -12.69 6.64
N TYR A 213 0.50 -12.03 7.51
CA TYR A 213 0.59 -12.41 8.92
C TYR A 213 -0.78 -12.44 9.61
N PHE A 214 -1.58 -11.37 9.48
CA PHE A 214 -2.91 -11.33 10.09
C PHE A 214 -3.89 -12.32 9.44
N ALA A 215 -3.84 -12.51 8.13
CA ALA A 215 -4.70 -13.45 7.43
C ALA A 215 -4.46 -14.90 7.88
N GLN A 216 -3.21 -15.28 8.17
CA GLN A 216 -2.91 -16.60 8.71
C GLN A 216 -3.49 -16.81 10.11
N ILE A 217 -3.40 -15.80 10.98
CA ILE A 217 -3.95 -15.85 12.35
C ILE A 217 -5.47 -15.87 12.34
N MET A 218 -6.08 -15.11 11.43
CA MET A 218 -7.53 -14.94 11.32
C MET A 218 -8.18 -15.96 10.38
N GLU A 219 -7.39 -16.85 9.76
CA GLU A 219 -7.81 -17.83 8.75
C GLU A 219 -8.59 -17.21 7.56
N LYS A 220 -8.14 -16.06 7.06
CA LYS A 220 -8.79 -15.32 5.97
C LYS A 220 -8.11 -15.52 4.62
N ASN A 221 -8.89 -15.44 3.55
CA ASN A 221 -8.36 -15.38 2.20
C ASN A 221 -7.71 -14.02 1.91
N LEU A 222 -6.60 -14.01 1.17
CA LEU A 222 -5.93 -12.80 0.73
C LEU A 222 -6.17 -12.54 -0.74
N TYR A 223 -6.59 -11.32 -1.08
CA TYR A 223 -6.70 -10.86 -2.46
C TYR A 223 -5.85 -9.62 -2.69
N PHE A 224 -5.29 -9.53 -3.89
CA PHE A 224 -4.57 -8.35 -4.35
C PHE A 224 -5.15 -7.85 -5.67
N PHE A 225 -5.42 -6.55 -5.75
CA PHE A 225 -5.80 -5.88 -6.98
C PHE A 225 -4.82 -4.74 -7.27
N ASN A 226 -4.25 -4.75 -8.48
CA ASN A 226 -3.34 -3.71 -8.91
C ASN A 226 -4.10 -2.46 -9.37
N ILE A 227 -3.95 -1.34 -8.66
CA ILE A 227 -4.53 -0.05 -9.04
C ILE A 227 -3.53 0.87 -9.77
N SER A 228 -2.44 0.31 -10.28
CA SER A 228 -1.52 1.01 -11.19
C SER A 228 -1.87 0.70 -12.65
N LYS A 229 -1.60 1.65 -13.55
CA LYS A 229 -1.76 1.44 -15.01
C LYS A 229 -0.79 0.39 -15.56
N ASN A 230 0.33 0.20 -14.87
CA ASN A 230 1.38 -0.71 -15.28
C ASN A 230 0.97 -2.15 -15.00
N LYS A 231 1.23 -3.05 -15.94
CA LYS A 231 1.05 -4.49 -15.71
C LYS A 231 2.00 -4.95 -14.60
N LEU A 232 1.56 -5.93 -13.82
CA LEU A 232 2.41 -6.59 -12.83
C LEU A 232 3.56 -7.31 -13.55
N SER A 233 4.79 -7.10 -13.09
CA SER A 233 5.92 -7.90 -13.58
C SER A 233 5.90 -9.30 -12.96
N ASN A 234 6.53 -10.27 -13.64
CA ASN A 234 6.58 -11.66 -13.17
C ASN A 234 7.12 -11.77 -11.74
N ASN A 235 8.17 -11.02 -11.40
CA ASN A 235 8.74 -11.02 -10.04
C ASN A 235 7.73 -10.57 -8.97
N ILE A 236 6.81 -9.66 -9.30
CA ILE A 236 5.77 -9.19 -8.37
C ILE A 236 4.68 -10.25 -8.24
N VAL A 237 4.28 -10.87 -9.36
CA VAL A 237 3.32 -11.98 -9.36
C VAL A 237 3.85 -13.15 -8.51
N GLU A 238 5.09 -13.56 -8.71
CA GLU A 238 5.75 -14.60 -7.90
C GLU A 238 5.78 -14.25 -6.41
N PHE A 239 6.10 -12.99 -6.07
CA PHE A 239 6.07 -12.52 -4.69
C PHE A 239 4.68 -12.62 -4.06
N LEU A 240 3.65 -12.17 -4.78
CA LEU A 240 2.26 -12.23 -4.33
C LEU A 240 1.82 -13.67 -4.06
N LEU A 241 2.07 -14.55 -5.02
CA LEU A 241 1.71 -15.97 -4.90
C LEU A 241 2.47 -16.66 -3.76
N LYS A 242 3.75 -16.33 -3.55
CA LYS A 242 4.54 -16.84 -2.41
C LYS A 242 4.00 -16.37 -1.05
N ASN A 243 3.30 -15.24 -1.01
CA ASN A 243 2.65 -14.70 0.18
C ASN A 243 1.14 -14.99 0.20
N ASN A 244 0.70 -16.07 -0.46
CA ASN A 244 -0.69 -16.56 -0.46
C ASN A 244 -1.74 -15.56 -1.01
N PHE A 245 -1.33 -14.53 -1.74
CA PHE A 245 -2.28 -13.62 -2.39
C PHE A 245 -2.89 -14.24 -3.63
N ARG A 246 -4.21 -14.12 -3.76
CA ARG A 246 -4.97 -14.32 -4.99
C ARG A 246 -5.01 -13.02 -5.77
N ILE A 247 -4.56 -13.03 -7.03
CA ILE A 247 -4.46 -11.79 -7.81
C ILE A 247 -5.75 -11.58 -8.59
N LEU A 248 -6.43 -10.46 -8.36
CA LEU A 248 -7.65 -10.06 -9.06
C LEU A 248 -7.31 -9.17 -10.27
N HIS A 249 -7.88 -9.50 -11.42
CA HIS A 249 -7.77 -8.69 -12.63
C HIS A 249 -9.02 -7.84 -12.86
N SER A 250 -8.84 -6.73 -13.60
CA SER A 250 -9.91 -5.79 -13.93
C SER A 250 -11.04 -6.39 -14.78
N ASN A 251 -10.77 -7.49 -15.49
CA ASN A 251 -11.75 -8.25 -16.28
C ASN A 251 -12.54 -9.28 -15.46
N GLY A 252 -12.29 -9.39 -14.14
CA GLY A 252 -12.95 -10.38 -13.28
C GLY A 252 -12.21 -11.71 -13.15
N GLU A 253 -11.16 -11.93 -13.93
CA GLU A 253 -10.31 -13.12 -13.80
C GLU A 253 -9.46 -13.05 -12.52
N TYR A 254 -9.05 -14.21 -12.03
CA TYR A 254 -8.11 -14.30 -10.93
C TYR A 254 -6.97 -15.28 -11.23
N ILE A 255 -5.78 -14.98 -10.70
CA ILE A 255 -4.64 -15.90 -10.70
C ILE A 255 -4.53 -16.51 -9.31
N LEU A 256 -4.58 -17.84 -9.24
CA LEU A 256 -4.27 -18.62 -8.03
C LEU A 256 -2.94 -19.35 -8.20
N GLN A 257 -2.30 -19.65 -7.07
CA GLN A 257 -1.21 -20.61 -7.04
C GLN A 257 -1.80 -22.00 -7.31
N ASN A 258 -1.57 -22.55 -8.52
CA ASN A 258 -1.88 -23.94 -8.79
C ASN A 258 -0.79 -24.81 -8.15
N ILE A 259 -1.12 -25.53 -7.08
CA ILE A 259 -0.16 -26.40 -6.39
C ILE A 259 0.39 -27.52 -7.29
N LYS A 260 -0.21 -27.83 -8.47
CA LYS A 260 0.37 -28.85 -9.38
C LYS A 260 0.30 -28.66 -10.90
N ASN A 261 -0.41 -27.71 -11.51
CA ASN A 261 -0.44 -27.60 -12.98
C ASN A 261 -0.85 -26.19 -13.42
N LYS A 262 -0.20 -25.59 -14.43
CA LYS A 262 -0.49 -24.28 -15.06
C LYS A 262 -1.80 -23.58 -14.62
N ALA A 263 -1.67 -22.37 -14.06
CA ALA A 263 -2.79 -21.49 -13.72
C ALA A 263 -3.82 -21.45 -14.86
N GLN A 264 -5.07 -21.80 -14.57
CA GLN A 264 -6.17 -21.62 -15.52
C GLN A 264 -7.21 -20.65 -14.94
N PRO A 265 -7.68 -19.68 -15.72
CA PRO A 265 -8.77 -18.79 -15.32
C PRO A 265 -10.06 -19.60 -15.18
N ILE A 266 -10.71 -19.51 -14.03
CA ILE A 266 -12.06 -20.08 -13.82
C ILE A 266 -13.05 -18.98 -14.20
N VAL A 267 -13.81 -19.21 -15.28
CA VAL A 267 -14.88 -18.31 -15.74
C VAL A 267 -16.22 -18.85 -15.21
N THR A 268 -16.89 -18.12 -14.32
CA THR A 268 -18.24 -18.47 -13.86
C THR A 268 -19.29 -17.87 -14.81
N ASN A 269 -20.33 -18.66 -15.13
CA ASN A 269 -21.34 -18.32 -16.16
C ASN A 269 -22.52 -17.46 -15.66
N ARG A 270 -22.42 -16.84 -14.49
CA ARG A 270 -23.42 -15.88 -13.98
C ARG A 270 -22.90 -14.46 -14.13
N LEU A 271 -23.80 -13.47 -14.26
CA LEU A 271 -23.52 -12.06 -13.96
C LEU A 271 -23.20 -11.96 -12.46
N GLU A 272 -22.05 -12.49 -12.05
CA GLU A 272 -21.63 -12.51 -10.66
C GLU A 272 -21.12 -11.13 -10.31
N ARG A 273 -21.76 -10.54 -9.30
CA ARG A 273 -21.41 -9.25 -8.75
C ARG A 273 -20.09 -9.41 -7.98
N ASN A 274 -18.96 -9.44 -8.69
CA ASN A 274 -17.64 -9.46 -8.06
C ASN A 274 -17.36 -8.07 -7.47
N GLN A 275 -17.75 -7.89 -6.22
CA GLN A 275 -17.64 -6.62 -5.51
C GLN A 275 -16.19 -6.16 -5.33
N ASN A 276 -15.24 -7.09 -5.26
CA ASN A 276 -13.83 -6.75 -5.10
C ASN A 276 -13.25 -6.21 -6.39
N VAL A 277 -13.56 -6.84 -7.53
CA VAL A 277 -13.14 -6.37 -8.84
C VAL A 277 -13.82 -5.05 -9.19
N PHE A 278 -15.11 -4.91 -8.91
CA PHE A 278 -15.84 -3.65 -9.11
C PHE A 278 -15.20 -2.50 -8.31
N MET A 279 -14.90 -2.72 -7.02
CA MET A 279 -14.14 -1.76 -6.21
C MET A 279 -12.78 -1.42 -6.83
N GLY A 280 -12.02 -2.44 -7.23
CA GLY A 280 -10.70 -2.25 -7.83
C GLY A 280 -10.76 -1.43 -9.11
N ASN A 281 -11.78 -1.65 -9.94
CA ASN A 281 -12.00 -0.90 -11.16
C ASN A 281 -12.45 0.54 -10.90
N ILE A 282 -13.27 0.80 -9.89
CA ILE A 282 -13.58 2.17 -9.43
C ILE A 282 -12.29 2.88 -9.01
N LEU A 283 -11.49 2.25 -8.15
CA LEU A 283 -10.23 2.82 -7.69
C LEU A 283 -9.26 3.07 -8.85
N LEU A 284 -9.10 2.12 -9.77
CA LEU A 284 -8.23 2.24 -10.94
C LEU A 284 -8.67 3.37 -11.89
N LYS A 285 -9.98 3.56 -12.08
CA LYS A 285 -10.51 4.67 -12.88
C LYS A 285 -10.10 6.01 -12.28
N TYR A 286 -10.32 6.16 -10.97
CA TYR A 286 -10.17 7.44 -10.30
C TYR A 286 -8.77 7.68 -9.70
N SER A 287 -7.85 6.71 -9.79
CA SER A 287 -6.48 6.80 -9.25
C SER A 287 -5.60 7.87 -9.93
N ASN A 288 -6.02 8.39 -11.08
CA ASN A 288 -5.25 9.41 -11.82
C ASN A 288 -5.72 10.84 -11.51
N ILE A 289 -6.83 10.98 -10.79
CA ILE A 289 -7.37 12.27 -10.35
C ILE A 289 -7.37 12.35 -8.82
N GLU A 290 -6.42 11.67 -8.15
CA GLU A 290 -6.27 11.65 -6.69
C GLU A 290 -6.02 13.04 -6.09
N ASN A 291 -5.53 13.99 -6.89
CA ASN A 291 -5.41 15.39 -6.48
C ASN A 291 -6.78 16.09 -6.36
N GLN A 292 -7.81 15.55 -7.02
CA GLN A 292 -9.18 16.07 -7.05
C GLN A 292 -10.13 15.23 -6.17
N ILE A 293 -9.86 13.94 -6.00
CA ILE A 293 -10.72 12.99 -5.27
C ILE A 293 -9.94 12.21 -4.21
N ASP A 294 -10.41 12.34 -2.97
CA ASP A 294 -10.03 11.41 -1.89
C ASP A 294 -10.92 10.16 -2.01
N LEU A 295 -10.33 9.06 -2.46
CA LEU A 295 -11.00 7.77 -2.69
C LEU A 295 -11.27 6.99 -1.39
N HIS A 296 -10.81 7.50 -0.24
CA HIS A 296 -11.19 6.98 1.08
C HIS A 296 -12.48 7.61 1.62
N LYS A 297 -13.15 8.44 0.82
CA LYS A 297 -14.35 9.18 1.21
C LYS A 297 -15.47 8.98 0.22
N CYS A 298 -16.66 9.37 0.66
CA CYS A 298 -17.82 9.50 -0.20
C CYS A 298 -17.54 10.51 -1.33
N PHE A 299 -18.06 10.24 -2.52
CA PHE A 299 -17.96 11.14 -3.66
C PHE A 299 -18.79 12.42 -3.47
N CYS A 300 -19.78 12.39 -2.57
CA CYS A 300 -20.64 13.54 -2.26
C CYS A 300 -20.24 14.31 -0.99
N CYS A 301 -19.53 13.69 -0.03
CA CYS A 301 -19.24 14.30 1.28
C CYS A 301 -17.97 13.77 1.96
N ASP A 302 -17.58 14.38 3.07
CA ASP A 302 -16.40 13.99 3.86
C ASP A 302 -16.65 12.83 4.85
N TYR A 303 -17.46 11.84 4.48
CA TYR A 303 -17.75 10.70 5.33
C TYR A 303 -16.46 9.96 5.76
N PRO A 304 -16.20 9.80 7.08
CA PRO A 304 -14.88 9.39 7.57
C PRO A 304 -14.66 7.88 7.63
N VAL A 305 -15.72 7.07 7.48
CA VAL A 305 -15.67 5.61 7.66
C VAL A 305 -15.56 4.92 6.30
N TYR A 306 -14.34 4.81 5.78
CA TYR A 306 -14.11 4.28 4.42
C TYR A 306 -14.55 2.82 4.23
N ASN A 307 -14.43 1.97 5.27
CA ASN A 307 -14.89 0.57 5.24
C ASN A 307 -16.41 0.45 5.07
N ASN A 308 -17.15 1.52 5.36
CA ASN A 308 -18.61 1.56 5.21
C ASN A 308 -19.04 2.32 3.93
N LEU A 309 -18.11 2.57 3.01
CA LEU A 309 -18.46 3.09 1.69
C LEU A 309 -19.10 1.99 0.85
N ILE A 310 -20.24 2.34 0.26
CA ILE A 310 -21.01 1.48 -0.64
C ILE A 310 -20.51 1.69 -2.06
N LYS A 311 -20.29 0.56 -2.73
CA LYS A 311 -19.95 0.46 -4.15
C LYS A 311 -21.25 0.56 -4.95
N ALA A 312 -21.64 1.80 -5.26
CA ALA A 312 -22.91 2.11 -5.90
C ALA A 312 -22.78 2.01 -7.43
N HIS A 313 -23.64 1.20 -8.04
CA HIS A 313 -23.75 1.14 -9.50
C HIS A 313 -24.55 2.33 -10.03
N ILE A 314 -24.04 3.01 -11.07
CA ILE A 314 -24.75 4.12 -11.72
C ILE A 314 -25.98 3.56 -12.46
N TYR A 315 -25.72 2.62 -13.36
CA TYR A 315 -26.71 1.77 -14.00
C TYR A 315 -26.82 0.45 -13.22
N ARG A 316 -27.94 0.28 -12.52
CA ARG A 316 -28.18 -0.79 -11.56
C ARG A 316 -28.04 -2.18 -12.18
N VAL A 317 -27.48 -3.12 -11.42
CA VAL A 317 -27.37 -4.54 -11.79
C VAL A 317 -28.74 -5.11 -12.19
N ALA A 318 -29.79 -4.82 -11.43
CA ALA A 318 -31.15 -5.31 -11.72
C ALA A 318 -31.72 -4.80 -13.05
N ASP A 319 -31.23 -3.67 -13.55
CA ASP A 319 -31.63 -3.14 -14.86
C ASP A 319 -30.71 -3.64 -15.97
N LEU A 320 -29.41 -3.81 -15.69
CA LEU A 320 -28.45 -4.51 -16.58
C LEU A 320 -28.89 -5.94 -16.88
N ASP A 321 -29.45 -6.65 -15.90
CA ASP A 321 -29.98 -8.01 -16.07
C ASP A 321 -31.11 -8.09 -17.10
N LYS A 322 -31.79 -6.96 -17.37
CA LYS A 322 -32.86 -6.86 -18.37
C LYS A 322 -32.35 -6.50 -19.76
N LEU A 323 -31.07 -6.14 -19.91
CA LEU A 323 -30.49 -5.85 -21.23
C LEU A 323 -30.48 -7.11 -22.10
N ASN A 324 -30.76 -6.91 -23.38
CA ASN A 324 -30.62 -7.95 -24.41
C ASN A 324 -29.14 -8.28 -24.66
N ASP A 325 -28.28 -7.26 -24.65
CA ASP A 325 -26.83 -7.43 -24.78
C ASP A 325 -26.22 -7.87 -23.44
N LYS A 326 -26.04 -9.18 -23.29
CA LYS A 326 -25.47 -9.77 -22.07
C LYS A 326 -23.97 -9.53 -21.94
N ASP A 327 -23.25 -9.30 -23.04
CA ASP A 327 -21.81 -9.05 -22.97
C ASP A 327 -21.53 -7.63 -22.48
N LEU A 328 -22.32 -6.65 -22.95
CA LEU A 328 -22.33 -5.32 -22.39
C LEU A 328 -22.71 -5.35 -20.89
N ALA A 329 -23.78 -6.09 -20.52
CA ALA A 329 -24.18 -6.21 -19.13
C ALA A 329 -23.04 -6.76 -18.25
N ARG A 330 -22.37 -7.83 -18.68
CA ARG A 330 -21.23 -8.42 -17.94
C ARG A 330 -20.10 -7.43 -17.76
N LYS A 331 -19.77 -6.67 -18.80
CA LYS A 331 -18.76 -5.61 -18.75
C LYS A 331 -19.13 -4.54 -17.73
N LEU A 332 -20.38 -4.04 -17.77
CA LEU A 332 -20.84 -2.93 -16.93
C LEU A 332 -21.02 -3.30 -15.46
N VAL A 333 -21.27 -4.57 -15.11
CA VAL A 333 -21.43 -5.00 -13.71
C VAL A 333 -20.15 -4.84 -12.91
N ILE A 334 -18.98 -4.98 -13.53
CA ILE A 334 -17.69 -4.83 -12.85
C ILE A 334 -16.95 -3.56 -13.25
N SER A 335 -17.47 -2.77 -14.18
CA SER A 335 -16.77 -1.59 -14.71
C SER A 335 -16.67 -0.47 -13.69
N GLY A 336 -15.48 0.14 -13.59
CA GLY A 336 -15.28 1.37 -12.82
C GLY A 336 -16.03 2.56 -13.42
N ASP A 337 -16.37 2.52 -14.72
CA ASP A 337 -17.20 3.53 -15.36
C ASP A 337 -18.67 3.49 -14.94
N ASN A 338 -19.10 2.39 -14.33
CA ASN A 338 -20.45 2.24 -13.82
C ASN A 338 -20.50 2.38 -12.29
N GLY A 339 -19.50 3.00 -11.64
CA GLY A 339 -19.38 2.96 -10.18
C GLY A 339 -19.00 4.28 -9.51
N PHE A 340 -19.60 4.49 -8.34
CA PHE A 340 -19.21 5.52 -7.37
C PHE A 340 -19.03 4.91 -5.97
N LEU A 341 -18.30 5.64 -5.11
CA LEU A 341 -18.21 5.32 -3.68
C LEU A 341 -19.06 6.30 -2.88
N PHE A 342 -20.09 5.80 -2.20
CA PHE A 342 -20.98 6.61 -1.38
C PHE A 342 -20.98 6.18 0.08
N CYS A 343 -21.27 7.11 0.98
CA CYS A 343 -21.71 6.71 2.31
C CYS A 343 -23.14 6.13 2.24
N PRO A 344 -23.61 5.41 3.27
CA PRO A 344 -24.92 4.76 3.22
C PRO A 344 -26.09 5.70 2.90
N ASN A 345 -26.02 6.96 3.34
CA ASN A 345 -27.08 7.94 3.08
C ASN A 345 -27.10 8.37 1.61
N HIS A 346 -25.95 8.74 1.04
CA HIS A 346 -25.87 9.18 -0.35
C HIS A 346 -26.14 8.03 -1.35
N ASP A 347 -25.79 6.79 -0.98
CA ASP A 347 -26.19 5.61 -1.76
C ASP A 347 -27.72 5.52 -1.90
N LYS A 348 -28.45 5.64 -0.78
CA LYS A 348 -29.92 5.64 -0.81
C LYS A 348 -30.49 6.83 -1.57
N GLU A 349 -29.97 8.02 -1.35
CA GLU A 349 -30.43 9.23 -2.06
C GLU A 349 -30.23 9.12 -3.57
N PHE A 350 -29.09 8.59 -4.00
CA PHE A 350 -28.80 8.34 -5.41
C PHE A 350 -29.70 7.23 -5.97
N GLU A 351 -29.90 6.16 -5.21
CA GLU A 351 -30.75 5.04 -5.60
C GLU A 351 -32.19 5.51 -5.84
N TYR A 352 -32.77 6.30 -4.94
CA TYR A 352 -34.11 6.89 -5.07
C TYR A 352 -34.19 8.06 -6.06
N GLY A 353 -33.07 8.48 -6.64
CA GLY A 353 -33.02 9.60 -7.58
C GLY A 353 -33.28 10.96 -6.95
N LEU A 354 -33.00 11.10 -5.65
CA LEU A 354 -33.02 12.37 -4.91
C LEU A 354 -31.79 13.22 -5.25
N ILE A 355 -30.67 12.55 -5.55
CA ILE A 355 -29.48 13.16 -6.13
C ILE A 355 -29.12 12.41 -7.42
N TYR A 356 -28.44 13.10 -8.33
CA TYR A 356 -27.94 12.54 -9.58
C TYR A 356 -26.61 13.17 -9.94
N PHE A 357 -25.86 12.52 -10.83
CA PHE A 357 -24.65 13.09 -11.39
C PHE A 357 -24.99 13.86 -12.67
N ASP A 358 -24.69 15.15 -12.70
CA ASP A 358 -24.92 16.00 -13.86
C ASP A 358 -23.68 16.04 -14.75
N LEU A 359 -23.84 15.66 -16.03
CA LEU A 359 -22.71 15.57 -16.98
C LEU A 359 -22.19 16.95 -17.40
N GLU A 360 -23.04 17.97 -17.40
CA GLU A 360 -22.68 19.32 -17.83
C GLU A 360 -21.89 20.05 -16.75
N SER A 361 -22.44 20.14 -15.53
CA SER A 361 -21.76 20.75 -14.38
C SER A 361 -20.74 19.82 -13.70
N LYS A 362 -20.64 18.57 -14.16
CA LYS A 362 -19.70 17.53 -13.70
C LYS A 362 -19.73 17.29 -12.19
N ARG A 363 -20.90 17.41 -11.56
CA ARG A 363 -21.07 17.30 -10.10
C ARG A 363 -22.36 16.60 -9.71
N PHE A 364 -22.48 16.25 -8.43
CA PHE A 364 -23.73 15.76 -7.88
C PHE A 364 -24.70 16.92 -7.63
N CYS A 365 -25.94 16.73 -8.07
CA CYS A 365 -27.01 17.71 -7.99
C CYS A 365 -28.25 17.09 -7.33
N VAL A 366 -29.03 17.92 -6.65
CA VAL A 366 -30.34 17.53 -6.11
C VAL A 366 -31.36 17.47 -7.25
N ASN A 367 -32.17 16.42 -7.29
CA ASN A 367 -33.26 16.28 -8.24
C ASN A 367 -34.49 17.05 -7.77
N LYS A 368 -34.66 18.27 -8.29
CA LYS A 368 -35.80 19.15 -7.95
C LYS A 368 -37.15 18.63 -8.48
N ASN A 369 -37.15 17.65 -9.38
CA ASN A 369 -38.38 17.13 -10.01
C ASN A 369 -39.10 16.08 -9.15
N LYS A 370 -38.56 15.70 -7.98
CA LYS A 370 -39.12 14.66 -7.11
C LYS A 370 -40.32 15.10 -6.25
N GLY A 371 -40.84 16.31 -6.44
CA GLY A 371 -42.02 16.82 -5.72
C GLY A 371 -41.82 16.98 -4.22
N LEU A 372 -40.56 17.03 -3.74
CA LEU A 372 -40.23 17.28 -2.34
C LEU A 372 -40.32 18.78 -2.02
N SER A 373 -40.58 19.10 -0.74
CA SER A 373 -40.59 20.49 -0.29
C SER A 373 -39.20 21.12 -0.39
N GLY A 374 -39.17 22.46 -0.51
CA GLY A 374 -37.92 23.23 -0.59
C GLY A 374 -36.97 22.94 0.57
N ASP A 375 -37.47 22.86 1.80
CA ASP A 375 -36.65 22.60 2.99
C ASP A 375 -35.93 21.25 2.93
N ILE A 376 -36.59 20.20 2.41
CA ILE A 376 -36.00 18.87 2.26
C ILE A 376 -34.93 18.88 1.17
N LEU A 377 -35.21 19.52 0.03
CA LEU A 377 -34.26 19.66 -1.07
C LEU A 377 -33.00 20.43 -0.62
N ASP A 378 -33.17 21.49 0.17
CA ASP A 378 -32.08 22.27 0.74
C ASP A 378 -31.27 21.45 1.77
N PHE A 379 -31.94 20.65 2.58
CA PHE A 379 -31.27 19.74 3.52
C PHE A 379 -30.41 18.67 2.80
N ILE A 380 -30.91 18.09 1.71
CA ILE A 380 -30.13 17.18 0.86
C ILE A 380 -28.95 17.93 0.24
N GLY A 381 -29.19 19.11 -0.34
CA GLY A 381 -28.16 19.93 -0.97
C GLY A 381 -27.02 20.30 -0.03
N LYS A 382 -27.33 20.65 1.24
CA LYS A 382 -26.31 20.96 2.27
C LYS A 382 -25.38 19.79 2.60
N ARG A 383 -25.78 18.54 2.31
CA ARG A 383 -24.97 17.34 2.55
C ARG A 383 -24.07 16.96 1.37
N LEU A 384 -24.28 17.56 0.20
CA LEU A 384 -23.41 17.49 -0.96
C LEU A 384 -22.22 18.47 -0.78
N THR A 385 -21.34 18.18 0.18
CA THR A 385 -20.26 19.10 0.55
C THR A 385 -19.05 19.04 -0.37
N ARG A 386 -18.94 18.02 -1.23
CA ARG A 386 -17.81 17.86 -2.16
C ARG A 386 -18.15 18.37 -3.55
N ASN A 387 -17.38 19.35 -3.99
CA ASN A 387 -17.32 19.76 -5.39
C ASN A 387 -16.23 18.95 -6.09
N LEU A 388 -16.59 17.76 -6.57
CA LEU A 388 -15.70 17.03 -7.47
C LEU A 388 -15.72 17.74 -8.82
N ILE A 389 -14.56 18.23 -9.27
CA ILE A 389 -14.40 18.79 -10.62
C ILE A 389 -13.63 17.77 -11.42
N PHE A 390 -14.30 17.07 -12.34
CA PHE A 390 -13.65 16.14 -13.25
C PHE A 390 -13.09 16.92 -14.44
N GLU A 391 -11.77 17.16 -14.44
CA GLU A 391 -11.13 17.94 -15.51
C GLU A 391 -11.14 17.23 -16.86
N ASN A 392 -11.06 15.89 -16.86
CA ASN A 392 -11.06 15.09 -18.09
C ASN A 392 -12.47 14.91 -18.68
N GLU A 393 -12.51 14.60 -19.98
CA GLU A 393 -13.71 14.09 -20.62
C GLU A 393 -14.09 12.72 -20.06
N PHE A 394 -15.39 12.48 -19.90
CA PHE A 394 -15.89 11.19 -19.47
C PHE A 394 -15.87 10.18 -20.62
N SER A 395 -15.63 8.91 -20.30
CA SER A 395 -15.76 7.85 -21.28
C SER A 395 -17.21 7.74 -21.77
N GLN A 396 -17.37 7.25 -22.99
CA GLN A 396 -18.71 6.96 -23.55
C GLN A 396 -19.48 5.98 -22.65
N GLU A 397 -18.78 5.06 -21.99
CA GLU A 397 -19.37 4.10 -21.07
C GLU A 397 -19.95 4.78 -19.81
N PHE A 398 -19.21 5.72 -19.21
CA PHE A 398 -19.71 6.49 -18.08
C PHE A 398 -20.91 7.34 -18.47
N ILE A 399 -20.83 8.05 -19.60
CA ILE A 399 -21.92 8.88 -20.13
C ILE A 399 -23.17 8.02 -20.36
N TYR A 400 -23.01 6.84 -20.95
CA TYR A 400 -24.09 5.89 -21.15
C TYR A 400 -24.75 5.50 -19.83
N CYS A 401 -23.96 5.08 -18.82
CA CYS A 401 -24.49 4.68 -17.52
C CYS A 401 -25.25 5.82 -16.81
N VAL A 402 -24.71 7.05 -16.84
CA VAL A 402 -25.36 8.22 -16.24
C VAL A 402 -26.67 8.54 -16.95
N ASN A 403 -26.71 8.47 -18.28
CA ASN A 403 -27.94 8.70 -19.04
C ASN A 403 -29.03 7.65 -18.73
N GLU A 404 -28.66 6.37 -18.60
CA GLU A 404 -29.61 5.32 -18.19
C GLU A 404 -30.14 5.56 -16.77
N HIS A 405 -29.28 6.01 -15.85
CA HIS A 405 -29.70 6.42 -14.52
C HIS A 405 -30.70 7.58 -14.57
N ILE A 406 -30.41 8.64 -15.32
CA ILE A 406 -31.28 9.81 -15.48
C ILE A 406 -32.64 9.41 -16.06
N ARG A 407 -32.65 8.57 -17.11
CA ARG A 407 -33.89 8.04 -17.70
C ARG A 407 -34.72 7.29 -16.66
N ARG A 408 -34.09 6.46 -15.83
CA ARG A 408 -34.77 5.70 -14.77
C ARG A 408 -35.39 6.61 -13.73
N ILE A 409 -34.64 7.57 -13.20
CA ILE A 409 -35.12 8.42 -12.10
C ILE A 409 -36.18 9.44 -12.55
N ASN A 410 -36.30 9.73 -13.84
CA ASN A 410 -37.34 10.60 -14.41
C ASN A 410 -38.62 9.86 -14.82
N LYS A 411 -38.59 8.53 -14.94
CA LYS A 411 -39.78 7.70 -15.20
C LYS A 411 -40.58 7.38 -13.93
N ASN A 412 -39.95 7.54 -12.77
CA ASN A 412 -40.54 7.40 -11.43
C ASN A 412 -40.75 8.77 -10.81
#